data_AF-A0A9P4GM90-F1
#
_entry.id   AF-A0A9P4GM90-F1
#
_cell.length_a   1.000
_cell.length_b   1.000
_cell.length_c   1.000
_cell.angle_alpha   90.00
_cell.angle_beta   90.00
_cell.angle_gamma   90.00
#
_symmetry.space_group_name_H-M   'P 1'
#
loop_
_entity.id
_entity.type
_entity.pdbx_description
1 polymer ?
#
loop_
_entity_poly.entity_id
_entity_poly.type
_entity_poly.pdbx_seq_one_letter_code
_entity_poly.pdbx_strand_id
1 'polypeptide(L)'
;MRFNLLFSLALLSLTAGDTLCLLNCTQDISLITNLTKLEHGNGFDNAAPPPPPPRPPPIQPADDSLWKRCSDKGCMLAWAMRADDQNVGPSYNPTRNTARSPYHSINDLQQWLWNPFPKTRINPAMHDFYNTWGIGYALVGLGINAVSFEYDGGKNELFFIDHQSFDSAIPDVNKQWYEVEGKKYRATGASYTFTLSWEEGVIMSLNRISPKYAAKDRTPPVSDDEIPKLNQFSDVAWIGWDTVCRREGTDVKKLRYFLSVGINNEDTKAVILRALSAKGWQLSGWPGHTFEKHWMETRAILGTPNLQGFAYFLIQHKYRLGNMFIDKLQIFHGDTLHKNPCIVMHLSQPTAGAEVERRYEGKNVLRVHKVRSKL
;
A
#
# COMPACT_ATOMS: atom_id res chain seq x y z
N MET A 1 62.15 21.96 -27.43
CA MET A 1 62.23 23.36 -27.92
C MET A 1 60.90 24.03 -27.55
N ARG A 2 60.93 24.94 -26.55
CA ARG A 2 59.88 25.90 -26.08
C ARG A 2 58.53 25.27 -25.66
N PHE A 3 58.13 25.12 -24.39
CA PHE A 3 58.00 26.05 -23.24
C PHE A 3 57.15 27.29 -23.51
N ASN A 4 55.96 27.33 -22.86
CA ASN A 4 55.25 28.47 -22.26
C ASN A 4 53.81 28.02 -21.93
N LEU A 5 53.13 28.46 -20.87
CA LEU A 5 53.44 28.88 -19.51
C LEU A 5 52.05 29.03 -18.85
N LEU A 6 51.91 28.60 -17.59
CA LEU A 6 50.75 28.88 -16.75
C LEU A 6 50.48 30.38 -16.59
N PHE A 7 49.21 30.76 -16.43
CA PHE A 7 48.84 31.75 -15.41
C PHE A 7 47.54 31.33 -14.71
N SER A 8 47.72 31.02 -13.43
CA SER A 8 46.71 31.01 -12.38
C SER A 8 46.41 32.46 -11.98
N LEU A 9 45.15 32.81 -11.71
CA LEU A 9 44.85 33.80 -10.67
C LEU A 9 43.45 33.52 -10.10
N ALA A 10 43.46 32.86 -8.95
CA ALA A 10 42.46 33.03 -7.91
C ALA A 10 42.64 34.40 -7.26
N LEU A 11 41.54 35.03 -6.87
CA LEU A 11 41.26 35.60 -5.54
C LEU A 11 39.80 36.12 -5.63
N LEU A 12 38.87 35.65 -4.80
CA LEU A 12 38.62 36.14 -3.44
C LEU A 12 38.39 37.68 -3.45
N SER A 13 37.37 38.24 -2.84
CA SER A 13 36.66 37.73 -1.67
C SER A 13 35.70 38.80 -1.15
N LEU A 14 34.69 38.28 -0.42
CA LEU A 14 34.16 38.83 0.83
C LEU A 14 33.35 40.14 0.70
N THR A 15 32.26 40.36 1.43
CA THR A 15 31.75 39.89 2.74
C THR A 15 30.41 40.62 2.91
N ALA A 16 29.50 40.33 3.82
CA ALA A 16 29.23 39.25 4.77
C ALA A 16 27.96 39.67 5.52
N GLY A 17 27.36 38.71 6.23
CA GLY A 17 26.47 38.95 7.34
C GLY A 17 25.20 38.11 7.23
N ASP A 18 24.92 37.10 8.04
CA ASP A 18 25.72 36.42 9.05
C ASP A 18 25.01 35.10 9.40
N THR A 19 25.75 34.23 10.06
CA THR A 19 25.38 32.88 10.50
C THR A 19 24.87 32.92 11.95
N LEU A 20 24.31 31.81 12.44
CA LEU A 20 23.73 31.50 13.77
C LEU A 20 22.21 31.79 13.85
N CYS A 21 21.34 30.82 14.19
CA CYS A 21 21.48 29.85 15.27
C CYS A 21 20.88 28.47 14.92
N LEU A 22 21.69 27.44 15.23
CA LEU A 22 21.27 26.16 15.77
C LEU A 22 20.41 26.38 17.04
N LEU A 23 19.54 25.41 17.33
CA LEU A 23 18.91 25.03 18.62
C LEU A 23 17.37 25.15 18.69
N ASN A 24 16.80 23.94 18.87
CA ASN A 24 15.64 23.57 19.70
C ASN A 24 14.24 23.78 19.11
N CYS A 25 13.29 22.85 19.24
CA CYS A 25 13.21 21.58 19.99
C CYS A 25 11.99 20.82 19.40
N THR A 26 12.07 19.55 19.01
CA THR A 26 11.69 18.39 19.84
C THR A 26 10.55 18.66 20.84
N GLN A 27 9.32 18.28 20.48
CA GLN A 27 8.28 17.83 21.41
C GLN A 27 7.16 17.15 20.61
N ASP A 28 7.21 15.82 20.55
CA ASP A 28 6.05 14.93 20.68
C ASP A 28 6.50 13.47 20.49
N ILE A 29 7.47 13.07 21.31
CA ILE A 29 7.77 11.67 21.62
C ILE A 29 7.90 11.59 23.14
N SER A 30 6.77 11.57 23.84
CA SER A 30 6.69 11.17 25.25
C SER A 30 5.27 10.80 25.64
N LEU A 31 4.73 9.72 25.08
CA LEU A 31 3.49 9.12 25.59
C LEU A 31 3.49 7.59 25.53
N ILE A 32 4.63 6.92 25.76
CA ILE A 32 4.65 5.52 26.20
C ILE A 32 5.85 5.28 27.12
N THR A 33 5.84 5.87 28.31
CA THR A 33 6.62 5.36 29.45
C THR A 33 6.03 5.91 30.75
N ASN A 34 5.87 5.01 31.73
CA ASN A 34 5.47 5.24 33.14
C ASN A 34 4.00 5.02 33.48
N LEU A 35 3.51 3.79 33.28
CA LEU A 35 2.52 3.19 34.18
C LEU A 35 3.22 2.68 35.44
N THR A 36 3.61 3.60 36.33
CA THR A 36 3.86 3.35 37.76
C THR A 36 4.20 4.69 38.40
N LYS A 37 3.42 5.06 39.42
CA LYS A 37 3.41 6.30 40.21
C LYS A 37 2.32 7.27 39.77
N LEU A 38 1.19 7.18 40.46
CA LEU A 38 0.51 8.31 41.09
C LEU A 38 -0.55 7.72 42.03
N GLU A 39 -0.07 7.23 43.17
CA GLU A 39 -0.86 7.22 44.40
C GLU A 39 -0.77 8.62 45.02
N HIS A 40 -1.94 9.15 45.38
CA HIS A 40 -2.20 10.22 46.35
C HIS A 40 -1.56 11.61 46.14
N GLY A 41 -2.43 12.59 45.86
CA GLY A 41 -2.12 14.01 46.00
C GLY A 41 -3.30 14.89 45.62
N ASN A 42 -4.23 15.13 46.55
CA ASN A 42 -5.29 16.14 46.43
C ASN A 42 -4.68 17.56 46.43
N GLY A 43 -5.03 18.39 45.44
CA GLY A 43 -4.87 19.84 45.54
C GLY A 43 -4.75 20.61 44.21
N PHE A 44 -5.77 21.44 43.94
CA PHE A 44 -5.76 22.70 43.16
C PHE A 44 -5.54 22.68 41.63
N ASP A 45 -6.59 23.03 40.87
CA ASP A 45 -6.78 24.36 40.22
C ASP A 45 -7.69 24.27 38.99
N ASN A 46 -8.75 25.08 38.99
CA ASN A 46 -9.72 25.20 37.89
C ASN A 46 -9.16 26.04 36.73
N ALA A 47 -8.08 25.59 36.10
CA ALA A 47 -7.62 26.16 34.83
C ALA A 47 -8.41 25.51 33.67
N ALA A 48 -9.05 26.34 32.83
CA ALA A 48 -9.68 25.86 31.60
C ALA A 48 -8.64 25.11 30.74
N PRO A 49 -9.00 23.98 30.11
CA PRO A 49 -8.07 23.23 29.28
C PRO A 49 -7.55 24.12 28.13
N PRO A 50 -6.28 23.96 27.74
CA PRO A 50 -5.71 24.74 26.64
C PRO A 50 -6.53 24.53 25.36
N PRO A 51 -6.66 25.56 24.50
CA PRO A 51 -7.36 25.43 23.24
C PRO A 51 -6.72 24.30 22.40
N PRO A 52 -7.53 23.50 21.70
CA PRO A 52 -7.00 22.42 20.87
C PRO A 52 -6.05 22.99 19.81
N PRO A 53 -5.02 22.22 19.41
CA PRO A 53 -4.07 22.65 18.39
C PRO A 53 -4.81 23.06 17.10
N PRO A 54 -4.28 24.06 16.35
CA PRO A 54 -4.88 24.50 15.11
C PRO A 54 -5.04 23.32 14.14
N ARG A 55 -6.21 23.21 13.51
CA ARG A 55 -6.50 22.14 12.55
C ARG A 55 -5.49 22.23 11.38
N PRO A 56 -4.92 21.10 10.92
CA PRO A 56 -4.11 21.07 9.71
C PRO A 56 -4.88 21.69 8.53
N PRO A 57 -4.19 22.35 7.59
CA PRO A 57 -4.83 22.90 6.42
C PRO A 57 -5.56 21.79 5.63
N PRO A 58 -6.71 22.10 5.00
CA PRO A 58 -7.41 21.12 4.17
C PRO A 58 -6.50 20.63 3.05
N ILE A 59 -6.55 19.31 2.78
CA ILE A 59 -5.80 18.72 1.68
C ILE A 59 -6.28 19.33 0.36
N GLN A 60 -5.32 19.76 -0.45
CA GLN A 60 -5.58 20.33 -1.76
C GLN A 60 -5.67 19.23 -2.83
N PRO A 61 -6.43 19.44 -3.92
CA PRO A 61 -6.37 18.57 -5.09
C PRO A 61 -4.94 18.44 -5.61
N ALA A 62 -4.61 17.26 -6.17
CA ALA A 62 -3.28 16.99 -6.71
C ALA A 62 -2.86 18.02 -7.77
N ASP A 63 -1.65 18.55 -7.66
CA ASP A 63 -1.05 19.36 -8.72
C ASP A 63 -0.79 18.53 -10.00
N ASP A 64 -0.38 19.19 -11.08
CA ASP A 64 -0.15 18.55 -12.37
C ASP A 64 1.00 17.54 -12.33
N SER A 65 2.01 17.76 -11.48
CA SER A 65 3.16 16.86 -11.35
C SER A 65 2.75 15.53 -10.70
N LEU A 66 2.07 15.60 -9.56
CA LEU A 66 1.53 14.45 -8.85
C LEU A 66 0.50 13.72 -9.72
N TRP A 67 -0.42 14.45 -10.34
CA TRP A 67 -1.43 13.86 -11.22
C TRP A 67 -0.80 13.13 -12.42
N LYS A 68 0.18 13.74 -13.08
CA LYS A 68 0.89 13.15 -14.22
C LYS A 68 1.66 11.90 -13.81
N ARG A 69 2.42 11.96 -12.72
CA ARG A 69 3.19 10.82 -12.19
C ARG A 69 2.28 9.63 -11.87
N CYS A 70 1.16 9.88 -11.18
CA CYS A 70 0.18 8.84 -10.88
C CYS A 70 -0.54 8.34 -12.13
N SER A 71 -0.88 9.20 -13.08
CA SER A 71 -1.51 8.81 -14.35
C SER A 71 -0.60 7.91 -15.18
N ASP A 72 0.69 8.26 -15.34
CA ASP A 72 1.66 7.47 -16.07
C ASP A 72 1.86 6.10 -15.43
N LYS A 73 2.03 6.07 -14.10
CA LYS A 73 2.17 4.84 -13.34
C LYS A 73 0.92 3.96 -13.48
N GLY A 74 -0.27 4.55 -13.37
CA GLY A 74 -1.52 3.83 -13.52
C GLY A 74 -1.75 3.28 -14.92
N CYS A 75 -1.38 4.01 -15.97
CA CYS A 75 -1.36 3.51 -17.34
C CYS A 75 -0.49 2.25 -17.47
N MET A 76 0.74 2.31 -16.92
CA MET A 76 1.65 1.16 -16.91
C MET A 76 1.06 -0.03 -16.14
N LEU A 77 0.49 0.20 -14.95
CA LEU A 77 -0.10 -0.87 -14.14
C LEU A 77 -1.32 -1.51 -14.80
N ALA A 78 -2.20 -0.71 -15.40
CA ALA A 78 -3.37 -1.19 -16.11
C ALA A 78 -2.99 -2.09 -17.30
N TRP A 79 -1.95 -1.70 -18.04
CA TRP A 79 -1.38 -2.55 -19.10
C TRP A 79 -0.75 -3.83 -18.52
N ALA A 80 0.12 -3.69 -17.52
CA ALA A 80 0.89 -4.79 -16.95
C ALA A 80 0.02 -5.89 -16.34
N MET A 81 -1.11 -5.54 -15.70
CA MET A 81 -2.07 -6.52 -15.16
C MET A 81 -2.65 -7.43 -16.26
N ARG A 82 -2.72 -6.95 -17.51
CA ARG A 82 -3.36 -7.68 -18.62
C ARG A 82 -2.36 -8.30 -19.60
N ALA A 83 -1.15 -7.74 -19.69
CA ALA A 83 -0.08 -8.26 -20.52
C ALA A 83 0.52 -9.55 -19.94
N ASP A 84 1.14 -10.35 -20.81
CA ASP A 84 1.88 -11.52 -20.38
C ASP A 84 3.08 -11.12 -19.52
N ASP A 85 3.33 -11.94 -18.51
CA ASP A 85 4.45 -11.85 -17.58
C ASP A 85 5.77 -11.43 -18.27
N GLN A 86 6.21 -12.17 -19.30
CA GLN A 86 7.49 -11.96 -19.96
C GLN A 86 7.58 -10.61 -20.69
N ASN A 87 6.43 -10.05 -21.10
CA ASN A 87 6.36 -8.74 -21.73
C ASN A 87 6.45 -7.61 -20.70
N VAL A 88 6.06 -7.87 -19.45
CA VAL A 88 6.09 -6.90 -18.35
C VAL A 88 7.45 -6.88 -17.65
N GLY A 89 8.13 -8.03 -17.55
CA GLY A 89 9.46 -8.15 -16.92
C GLY A 89 10.45 -7.05 -17.34
N PRO A 90 10.59 -6.72 -18.64
CA PRO A 90 11.52 -5.70 -19.09
C PRO A 90 11.23 -4.27 -18.59
N SER A 91 10.02 -3.98 -18.12
CA SER A 91 9.63 -2.67 -17.57
C SER A 91 10.04 -2.46 -16.10
N TYR A 92 10.62 -3.47 -15.45
CA TYR A 92 11.17 -3.33 -14.10
C TYR A 92 12.53 -2.62 -14.13
N ASN A 93 12.92 -2.05 -12.99
CA ASN A 93 14.26 -1.53 -12.75
C ASN A 93 14.88 -2.20 -11.50
N PRO A 94 15.95 -3.00 -11.65
CA PRO A 94 16.58 -3.40 -12.91
C PRO A 94 15.64 -4.24 -13.78
N THR A 95 15.92 -4.29 -15.07
CA THR A 95 15.17 -5.09 -16.06
C THR A 95 15.14 -6.56 -15.65
N ARG A 96 13.99 -7.22 -15.84
CA ARG A 96 13.78 -8.63 -15.52
C ARG A 96 13.30 -9.39 -16.76
N ASN A 97 13.55 -10.69 -16.81
CA ASN A 97 12.98 -11.58 -17.83
C ASN A 97 11.50 -11.90 -17.58
N THR A 98 11.04 -11.71 -16.34
CA THR A 98 9.69 -12.03 -15.88
C THR A 98 9.21 -10.97 -14.88
N ALA A 99 7.91 -10.70 -14.86
CA ALA A 99 7.28 -9.91 -13.82
C ALA A 99 7.03 -10.71 -12.53
N ARG A 100 7.22 -12.03 -12.56
CA ARG A 100 6.96 -12.94 -11.43
C ARG A 100 7.76 -12.55 -10.19
N SER A 101 7.11 -12.55 -9.04
CA SER A 101 7.83 -12.39 -7.76
C SER A 101 8.67 -13.63 -7.45
N PRO A 102 9.90 -13.47 -6.90
CA PRO A 102 10.64 -14.61 -6.36
C PRO A 102 10.02 -15.16 -5.05
N TYR A 103 9.20 -14.37 -4.35
CA TYR A 103 8.63 -14.73 -3.05
C TYR A 103 7.24 -15.34 -3.19
N HIS A 104 7.01 -16.47 -2.52
CA HIS A 104 5.79 -17.26 -2.72
C HIS A 104 5.39 -18.15 -1.53
N SER A 105 6.12 -18.11 -0.42
CA SER A 105 5.92 -19.00 0.72
C SER A 105 6.10 -18.32 2.08
N ILE A 106 5.57 -18.93 3.13
CA ILE A 106 5.81 -18.48 4.52
C ILE A 106 7.31 -18.52 4.86
N ASN A 107 8.08 -19.44 4.29
CA ASN A 107 9.53 -19.50 4.49
C ASN A 107 10.22 -18.22 3.98
N ASP A 108 9.73 -17.64 2.87
CA ASP A 108 10.24 -16.35 2.39
C ASP A 108 9.96 -15.23 3.40
N LEU A 109 8.77 -15.21 4.01
CA LEU A 109 8.44 -14.23 5.06
C LEU A 109 9.38 -14.39 6.26
N GLN A 110 9.56 -15.61 6.75
CA GLN A 110 10.45 -15.90 7.89
C GLN A 110 11.91 -15.55 7.59
N GLN A 111 12.42 -15.92 6.41
CA GLN A 111 13.77 -15.58 5.97
C GLN A 111 13.99 -14.06 5.97
N TRP A 112 12.99 -13.30 5.58
CA TRP A 112 13.02 -11.83 5.56
C TRP A 112 12.45 -11.17 6.83
N LEU A 113 12.47 -11.87 7.98
CA LEU A 113 12.05 -11.35 9.30
C LEU A 113 10.63 -10.77 9.36
N TRP A 114 9.72 -11.23 8.51
CA TRP A 114 8.30 -10.94 8.63
C TRP A 114 7.64 -11.94 9.56
N ASN A 115 7.24 -11.46 10.75
CA ASN A 115 6.66 -12.30 11.78
C ASN A 115 5.21 -11.89 12.06
N PRO A 116 4.30 -12.86 12.29
CA PRO A 116 2.97 -12.57 12.76
C PRO A 116 3.02 -11.78 14.08
N PHE A 117 2.22 -10.74 14.17
CA PHE A 117 2.05 -10.00 15.42
C PHE A 117 1.35 -10.91 16.46
N PRO A 118 1.77 -10.90 17.74
CA PRO A 118 1.20 -11.81 18.73
C PRO A 118 -0.30 -11.58 18.90
N LYS A 119 -1.10 -12.63 18.67
CA LYS A 119 -2.58 -12.54 18.73
C LYS A 119 -3.09 -11.98 20.06
N THR A 120 -2.45 -12.35 21.17
CA THR A 120 -2.79 -11.89 22.53
C THR A 120 -2.60 -10.39 22.74
N ARG A 121 -1.88 -9.71 21.83
CA ARG A 121 -1.61 -8.26 21.88
C ARG A 121 -2.47 -7.48 20.90
N ILE A 122 -3.28 -8.15 20.05
CA ILE A 122 -4.13 -7.48 19.07
C ILE A 122 -5.23 -6.74 19.83
N ASN A 123 -5.37 -5.44 19.57
CA ASN A 123 -6.47 -4.66 20.12
C ASN A 123 -7.80 -5.21 19.55
N PRO A 124 -8.77 -5.61 20.39
CA PRO A 124 -10.07 -6.11 19.92
C PRO A 124 -10.78 -5.19 18.92
N ALA A 125 -10.58 -3.87 19.02
CA ALA A 125 -11.14 -2.89 18.10
C ALA A 125 -10.73 -3.12 16.64
N MET A 126 -9.59 -3.78 16.38
CA MET A 126 -9.13 -4.11 15.02
C MET A 126 -10.08 -5.06 14.29
N HIS A 127 -10.93 -5.79 15.02
CA HIS A 127 -11.94 -6.71 14.48
C HIS A 127 -13.29 -6.04 14.19
N ASP A 128 -13.47 -4.76 14.55
CA ASP A 128 -14.74 -4.03 14.40
C ASP A 128 -14.80 -3.26 13.06
N PHE A 129 -15.48 -3.86 12.08
CA PHE A 129 -15.67 -3.24 10.77
C PHE A 129 -16.71 -2.13 10.75
N TYR A 130 -17.58 -2.01 11.76
CA TYR A 130 -18.61 -0.98 11.81
C TYR A 130 -18.09 0.31 12.41
N ASN A 131 -17.45 0.25 13.59
CA ASN A 131 -17.07 1.47 14.31
C ASN A 131 -15.61 1.85 14.06
N THR A 132 -14.67 0.92 14.18
CA THR A 132 -13.23 1.22 14.01
C THR A 132 -12.91 1.56 12.56
N TRP A 133 -13.36 0.70 11.63
CA TRP A 133 -13.03 0.85 10.22
C TRP A 133 -14.10 1.58 9.40
N GLY A 134 -15.35 1.65 9.89
CA GLY A 134 -16.43 2.37 9.21
C GLY A 134 -16.83 1.78 7.86
N ILE A 135 -16.63 0.48 7.63
CA ILE A 135 -16.91 -0.18 6.34
C ILE A 135 -17.99 -1.25 6.42
N GLY A 136 -18.54 -1.54 7.60
CA GLY A 136 -19.50 -2.65 7.79
C GLY A 136 -20.68 -2.59 6.81
N TYR A 137 -21.31 -1.43 6.64
CA TYR A 137 -22.41 -1.26 5.67
C TYR A 137 -21.95 -1.40 4.21
N ALA A 138 -20.72 -0.99 3.88
CA ALA A 138 -20.17 -1.19 2.55
C ALA A 138 -19.94 -2.68 2.26
N LEU A 139 -19.46 -3.46 3.25
CA LEU A 139 -19.32 -4.90 3.12
C LEU A 139 -20.66 -5.58 2.88
N VAL A 140 -21.67 -5.25 3.69
CA VAL A 140 -23.04 -5.76 3.48
C VAL A 140 -23.57 -5.40 2.09
N GLY A 141 -23.37 -4.15 1.64
CA GLY A 141 -23.78 -3.71 0.32
C GLY A 141 -23.08 -4.41 -0.85
N LEU A 142 -21.88 -4.97 -0.62
CA LEU A 142 -21.13 -5.79 -1.57
C LEU A 142 -21.49 -7.29 -1.50
N GLY A 143 -22.35 -7.68 -0.55
CA GLY A 143 -22.65 -9.08 -0.24
C GLY A 143 -21.46 -9.81 0.39
N ILE A 144 -20.72 -9.11 1.26
CA ILE A 144 -19.57 -9.63 2.02
C ILE A 144 -19.98 -9.64 3.50
N ASN A 145 -19.63 -10.71 4.21
CA ASN A 145 -19.81 -10.79 5.65
C ASN A 145 -19.04 -9.64 6.33
N ALA A 146 -19.71 -8.91 7.22
CA ALA A 146 -19.13 -7.76 7.92
C ALA A 146 -18.63 -8.10 9.33
N VAL A 147 -18.32 -9.38 9.59
CA VAL A 147 -17.91 -9.90 10.89
C VAL A 147 -16.52 -10.53 10.77
N SER A 148 -15.67 -10.24 11.75
CA SER A 148 -14.33 -10.83 11.87
C SER A 148 -14.42 -12.32 12.21
N PHE A 149 -13.50 -13.13 11.67
CA PHE A 149 -13.42 -14.58 11.88
C PHE A 149 -13.29 -15.00 13.37
N GLU A 150 -12.85 -14.09 14.24
CA GLU A 150 -12.77 -14.32 15.69
C GLU A 150 -14.14 -14.35 16.39
N TYR A 151 -15.22 -13.98 15.69
CA TYR A 151 -16.59 -13.99 16.22
C TYR A 151 -17.47 -14.98 15.46
N ASP A 152 -18.54 -15.43 16.13
CA ASP A 152 -19.47 -16.42 15.57
C ASP A 152 -20.03 -15.98 14.21
N GLY A 153 -19.96 -16.89 13.22
CA GLY A 153 -20.37 -16.63 11.84
C GLY A 153 -19.49 -15.65 11.06
N GLY A 154 -18.37 -15.19 11.60
CA GLY A 154 -17.43 -14.30 10.92
C GLY A 154 -16.61 -14.97 9.82
N LYS A 155 -16.29 -14.22 8.76
CA LYS A 155 -15.56 -14.75 7.59
C LYS A 155 -14.29 -13.99 7.23
N ASN A 156 -13.96 -12.92 7.95
CA ASN A 156 -12.80 -12.10 7.66
C ASN A 156 -11.68 -12.40 8.66
N GLU A 157 -10.71 -13.20 8.24
CA GLU A 157 -9.54 -13.52 9.07
C GLU A 157 -8.56 -12.34 9.05
N LEU A 158 -8.22 -11.83 10.24
CA LEU A 158 -7.31 -10.70 10.41
C LEU A 158 -5.87 -11.17 10.42
N PHE A 159 -5.06 -10.60 9.53
CA PHE A 159 -3.62 -10.79 9.44
C PHE A 159 -2.91 -9.52 9.89
N PHE A 160 -1.95 -9.70 10.79
CA PHE A 160 -1.07 -8.66 11.28
C PHE A 160 0.35 -9.22 11.22
N ILE A 161 1.20 -8.62 10.40
CA ILE A 161 2.56 -9.10 10.15
C ILE A 161 3.52 -7.93 10.15
N ASP A 162 4.57 -8.06 10.95
CA ASP A 162 5.54 -7.01 11.20
C ASP A 162 6.95 -7.45 10.81
N HIS A 163 7.75 -6.50 10.34
CA HIS A 163 9.16 -6.70 10.05
C HIS A 163 10.00 -6.47 11.30
N GLN A 164 9.78 -7.34 12.29
CA GLN A 164 10.46 -7.43 13.58
C GLN A 164 10.24 -8.82 14.20
N SER A 165 11.05 -9.19 15.20
CA SER A 165 10.87 -10.40 15.99
C SER A 165 10.17 -10.09 17.31
N PHE A 166 9.18 -10.91 17.69
CA PHE A 166 8.52 -10.84 19.00
C PHE A 166 9.05 -11.87 20.00
N ASP A 167 9.68 -12.94 19.50
CA ASP A 167 10.25 -14.02 20.32
C ASP A 167 11.75 -13.82 20.60
N SER A 168 12.27 -12.62 20.33
CA SER A 168 13.68 -12.30 20.57
C SER A 168 13.88 -11.83 22.00
N ALA A 169 15.01 -12.23 22.60
CA ALA A 169 15.51 -11.62 23.84
C ALA A 169 15.79 -10.10 23.69
N ILE A 170 15.77 -9.59 22.45
CA ILE A 170 15.91 -8.18 22.09
C ILE A 170 14.53 -7.63 21.71
N PRO A 171 13.77 -7.08 22.67
CA PRO A 171 12.43 -6.54 22.40
C PRO A 171 12.45 -5.21 21.64
N ASP A 172 13.55 -4.47 21.71
CA ASP A 172 13.72 -3.19 21.01
C ASP A 172 14.08 -3.43 19.54
N VAL A 173 13.13 -3.13 18.66
CA VAL A 173 13.28 -3.22 17.19
C VAL A 173 14.51 -2.50 16.66
N ASN A 174 14.96 -1.41 17.29
CA ASN A 174 16.16 -0.68 16.85
C ASN A 174 17.44 -1.53 16.95
N LYS A 175 17.42 -2.53 17.84
CA LYS A 175 18.55 -3.42 18.13
C LYS A 175 18.41 -4.78 17.44
N GLN A 176 17.35 -5.00 16.68
CA GLN A 176 17.12 -6.27 16.00
C GLN A 176 17.82 -6.32 14.64
N TRP A 177 18.58 -7.41 14.46
CA TRP A 177 19.32 -7.72 13.25
C TRP A 177 18.99 -9.13 12.80
N TYR A 178 19.06 -9.38 11.50
CA TYR A 178 18.94 -10.70 10.90
C TYR A 178 19.87 -10.81 9.70
N GLU A 179 20.09 -12.03 9.23
CA GLU A 179 21.02 -12.31 8.13
C GLU A 179 20.33 -13.10 7.03
N VAL A 180 20.53 -12.67 5.79
CA VAL A 180 20.06 -13.37 4.59
C VAL A 180 21.22 -13.44 3.61
N GLU A 181 21.57 -14.65 3.17
CA GLU A 181 22.64 -14.88 2.18
C GLU A 181 23.98 -14.24 2.59
N GLY A 182 24.33 -14.27 3.89
CA GLY A 182 25.56 -13.70 4.43
C GLY A 182 25.58 -12.17 4.54
N LYS A 183 24.50 -11.48 4.15
CA LYS A 183 24.32 -10.03 4.37
C LYS A 183 23.45 -9.80 5.60
N LYS A 184 23.91 -8.91 6.48
CA LYS A 184 23.13 -8.44 7.63
C LYS A 184 22.14 -7.36 7.23
N TYR A 185 20.97 -7.42 7.83
CA TYR A 185 19.86 -6.51 7.66
C TYR A 185 19.32 -6.10 9.04
N ARG A 186 18.74 -4.90 9.12
CA ARG A 186 18.07 -4.42 10.33
C ARG A 186 16.57 -4.63 10.23
N ALA A 187 15.94 -4.97 11.35
CA ALA A 187 14.50 -4.87 11.45
C ALA A 187 14.07 -3.41 11.22
N THR A 188 13.02 -3.24 10.44
CA THR A 188 12.52 -1.89 10.10
C THR A 188 11.32 -1.52 10.95
N GLY A 189 10.64 -2.49 11.56
CA GLY A 189 9.36 -2.29 12.25
C GLY A 189 8.23 -1.91 11.30
N ALA A 190 8.36 -2.24 10.01
CA ALA A 190 7.26 -2.19 9.07
C ALA A 190 6.08 -3.03 9.57
N SER A 191 4.87 -2.65 9.18
CA SER A 191 3.66 -3.33 9.64
C SER A 191 2.62 -3.36 8.55
N TYR A 192 2.08 -4.55 8.30
CA TYR A 192 0.95 -4.76 7.42
C TYR A 192 -0.19 -5.39 8.21
N THR A 193 -1.34 -4.72 8.20
CA THR A 193 -2.59 -5.22 8.75
C THR A 193 -3.63 -5.29 7.65
N PHE A 194 -4.18 -6.48 7.42
CA PHE A 194 -5.15 -6.73 6.37
C PHE A 194 -6.02 -7.92 6.73
N THR A 195 -7.17 -8.06 6.09
CA THR A 195 -8.06 -9.20 6.28
C THR A 195 -8.19 -9.99 4.99
N LEU A 196 -8.44 -11.29 5.14
CA LEU A 196 -8.69 -12.21 4.06
C LEU A 196 -10.05 -12.88 4.28
N SER A 197 -10.95 -12.77 3.29
CA SER A 197 -12.17 -13.59 3.22
C SER A 197 -12.05 -14.48 1.99
N TRP A 198 -11.55 -15.71 2.19
CA TRP A 198 -11.26 -16.64 1.09
C TRP A 198 -12.53 -17.18 0.43
N GLU A 199 -13.60 -17.38 1.21
CA GLU A 199 -14.89 -17.83 0.69
C GLU A 199 -15.52 -16.79 -0.21
N GLU A 200 -15.42 -15.51 0.16
CA GLU A 200 -16.12 -14.41 -0.52
C GLU A 200 -15.22 -13.67 -1.52
N GLY A 201 -13.94 -14.03 -1.59
CA GLY A 201 -13.00 -13.51 -2.59
C GLY A 201 -12.50 -12.10 -2.29
N VAL A 202 -12.14 -11.78 -1.04
CA VAL A 202 -11.84 -10.40 -0.64
C VAL A 202 -10.53 -10.29 0.13
N ILE A 203 -9.71 -9.30 -0.23
CA ILE A 203 -8.58 -8.84 0.59
C ILE A 203 -8.79 -7.37 0.95
N MET A 204 -8.78 -7.05 2.25
CA MET A 204 -8.95 -5.67 2.72
C MET A 204 -7.70 -5.22 3.45
N SER A 205 -7.01 -4.22 2.93
CA SER A 205 -5.91 -3.59 3.66
C SER A 205 -6.46 -2.57 4.64
N LEU A 206 -6.06 -2.69 5.91
CA LEU A 206 -6.49 -1.83 7.00
C LEU A 206 -5.38 -0.85 7.37
N ASN A 207 -4.15 -1.36 7.55
CA ASN A 207 -2.96 -0.54 7.79
C ASN A 207 -1.80 -1.04 6.92
N ARG A 208 -1.02 -0.10 6.37
CA ARG A 208 0.17 -0.43 5.57
C ARG A 208 1.31 0.54 5.80
N ILE A 209 2.23 0.16 6.66
CA ILE A 209 3.48 0.87 6.90
C ILE A 209 4.59 0.08 6.21
N SER A 210 5.07 0.59 5.07
CA SER A 210 6.14 -0.07 4.30
C SER A 210 7.50 -0.04 5.03
N PRO A 211 8.40 -1.00 4.75
CA PRO A 211 9.77 -0.97 5.26
C PRO A 211 10.52 0.34 5.01
N LYS A 212 10.40 0.91 3.80
CA LYS A 212 11.05 2.18 3.47
C LYS A 212 10.54 3.36 4.31
N TYR A 213 9.28 3.32 4.74
CA TYR A 213 8.72 4.35 5.61
C TYR A 213 9.14 4.12 7.05
N ALA A 214 8.90 2.92 7.59
CA ALA A 214 9.22 2.57 8.99
C ALA A 214 10.72 2.67 9.31
N ALA A 215 11.59 2.40 8.33
CA ALA A 215 13.04 2.53 8.44
C ALA A 215 13.51 3.91 8.91
N LYS A 216 12.78 4.98 8.55
CA LYS A 216 13.12 6.36 8.91
C LYS A 216 12.90 6.65 10.39
N ASP A 217 11.96 5.93 11.01
CA ASP A 217 11.57 6.08 12.42
C ASP A 217 12.39 5.14 13.32
N ARG A 218 13.50 4.58 12.82
CA ARG A 218 14.45 3.80 13.61
C ARG A 218 15.57 4.71 14.12
N THR A 219 16.20 4.29 15.21
CA THR A 219 17.32 5.01 15.83
C THR A 219 18.55 4.10 15.92
N PRO A 220 19.60 4.33 15.09
CA PRO A 220 19.61 5.24 13.94
C PRO A 220 18.64 4.76 12.84
N PRO A 221 18.28 5.60 11.85
CA PRO A 221 17.49 5.17 10.70
C PRO A 221 18.13 3.96 10.00
N VAL A 222 17.32 3.07 9.45
CA VAL A 222 17.81 1.92 8.68
C VAL A 222 18.25 2.42 7.29
N SER A 223 19.43 2.01 6.85
CA SER A 223 19.98 2.43 5.55
C SER A 223 19.16 1.85 4.39
N ASP A 224 19.12 2.54 3.26
CA ASP A 224 18.40 2.08 2.06
C ASP A 224 18.91 0.71 1.56
N ASP A 225 20.19 0.40 1.76
CA ASP A 225 20.77 -0.91 1.38
C ASP A 225 20.46 -2.03 2.39
N GLU A 226 19.95 -1.70 3.58
CA GLU A 226 19.53 -2.62 4.64
C GLU A 226 18.01 -2.87 4.62
N ILE A 227 17.27 -2.29 3.69
CA ILE A 227 15.85 -2.60 3.50
C ILE A 227 15.71 -4.05 2.98
N PRO A 228 14.76 -4.86 3.51
CA PRO A 228 14.53 -6.22 3.02
C PRO A 228 14.29 -6.26 1.52
N LYS A 229 14.73 -7.33 0.83
CA LYS A 229 14.35 -7.52 -0.58
C LYS A 229 12.85 -7.88 -0.70
N LEU A 230 12.27 -8.58 0.28
CA LEU A 230 10.81 -8.78 0.42
C LEU A 230 10.24 -7.58 1.18
N ASN A 231 9.94 -6.49 0.46
CA ASN A 231 9.51 -5.22 1.06
C ASN A 231 8.18 -4.67 0.53
N GLN A 232 7.49 -5.44 -0.32
CA GLN A 232 6.24 -5.03 -0.94
C GLN A 232 5.05 -5.70 -0.27
N PHE A 233 3.99 -4.93 -0.07
CA PHE A 233 2.71 -5.45 0.40
C PHE A 233 2.13 -6.52 -0.55
N SER A 234 2.38 -6.41 -1.86
CA SER A 234 1.91 -7.37 -2.85
C SER A 234 2.33 -8.81 -2.51
N ASP A 235 3.61 -9.01 -2.21
CA ASP A 235 4.18 -10.31 -1.89
C ASP A 235 3.66 -10.84 -0.55
N VAL A 236 3.62 -9.99 0.47
CA VAL A 236 3.14 -10.37 1.80
C VAL A 236 1.66 -10.78 1.76
N ALA A 237 0.83 -9.97 1.10
CA ALA A 237 -0.59 -10.27 0.93
C ALA A 237 -0.81 -11.51 0.06
N TRP A 238 0.00 -11.71 -0.98
CA TRP A 238 -0.07 -12.91 -1.83
C TRP A 238 0.24 -14.18 -1.04
N ILE A 239 1.32 -14.16 -0.25
CA ILE A 239 1.70 -15.31 0.57
C ILE A 239 0.57 -15.63 1.56
N GLY A 240 -0.04 -14.62 2.19
CA GLY A 240 -1.23 -14.81 3.03
C GLY A 240 -2.41 -15.43 2.26
N TRP A 241 -2.79 -14.84 1.12
CA TRP A 241 -3.91 -15.29 0.30
C TRP A 241 -3.74 -16.73 -0.21
N ASP A 242 -2.61 -17.02 -0.84
CA ASP A 242 -2.31 -18.34 -1.40
C ASP A 242 -2.18 -19.40 -0.30
N THR A 243 -1.67 -19.04 0.88
CA THR A 243 -1.64 -19.93 2.06
C THR A 243 -3.04 -20.29 2.51
N VAL A 244 -3.90 -19.30 2.75
CA VAL A 244 -5.27 -19.53 3.22
C VAL A 244 -6.08 -20.30 2.17
N CYS A 245 -6.00 -19.93 0.90
CA CYS A 245 -6.67 -20.66 -0.17
C CYS A 245 -6.24 -22.13 -0.26
N ARG A 246 -4.95 -22.44 -0.08
CA ARG A 246 -4.48 -23.83 -0.01
C ARG A 246 -4.99 -24.55 1.24
N ARG A 247 -4.90 -23.91 2.42
CA ARG A 247 -5.38 -24.43 3.71
C ARG A 247 -6.85 -24.84 3.63
N GLU A 248 -7.66 -24.02 2.97
CA GLU A 248 -9.12 -24.14 2.89
C GLU A 248 -9.61 -24.79 1.57
N GLY A 249 -8.70 -25.28 0.72
CA GLY A 249 -9.06 -25.94 -0.54
C GLY A 249 -9.82 -25.06 -1.56
N THR A 250 -9.58 -23.76 -1.57
CA THR A 250 -10.25 -22.79 -2.45
C THR A 250 -9.34 -22.32 -3.60
N ASP A 251 -9.92 -22.04 -4.77
CA ASP A 251 -9.20 -21.46 -5.89
C ASP A 251 -8.87 -19.97 -5.63
N VAL A 252 -7.58 -19.64 -5.68
CA VAL A 252 -7.05 -18.27 -5.58
C VAL A 252 -7.66 -17.30 -6.60
N LYS A 253 -8.22 -17.80 -7.71
CA LYS A 253 -8.88 -17.00 -8.75
C LYS A 253 -10.31 -16.57 -8.39
N LYS A 254 -10.89 -17.07 -7.28
CA LYS A 254 -12.21 -16.61 -6.77
C LYS A 254 -12.20 -15.19 -6.21
N LEU A 255 -11.03 -14.55 -6.18
CA LEU A 255 -10.86 -13.18 -5.75
C LEU A 255 -11.73 -12.22 -6.61
N ARG A 256 -12.57 -11.44 -5.94
CA ARG A 256 -13.56 -10.50 -6.48
C ARG A 256 -13.21 -9.05 -6.19
N TYR A 257 -12.71 -8.77 -4.99
CA TYR A 257 -12.47 -7.42 -4.52
C TYR A 257 -11.15 -7.27 -3.80
N PHE A 258 -10.52 -6.11 -4.00
CA PHE A 258 -9.61 -5.54 -3.02
C PHE A 258 -10.24 -4.32 -2.37
N LEU A 259 -9.94 -4.08 -1.10
CA LEU A 259 -10.34 -2.85 -0.41
C LEU A 259 -9.11 -2.17 0.19
N SER A 260 -8.97 -0.87 -0.08
CA SER A 260 -8.08 0.02 0.67
C SER A 260 -8.92 0.85 1.62
N VAL A 261 -8.81 0.58 2.92
CA VAL A 261 -9.66 1.16 3.96
C VAL A 261 -8.98 2.36 4.61
N GLY A 262 -9.75 3.41 4.93
CA GLY A 262 -9.28 4.52 5.76
C GLY A 262 -8.01 5.22 5.25
N ILE A 263 -7.96 5.56 3.97
CA ILE A 263 -6.76 6.11 3.31
C ILE A 263 -6.36 7.45 3.93
N ASN A 264 -5.20 7.45 4.58
CA ASN A 264 -4.64 8.65 5.20
C ASN A 264 -3.40 9.22 4.47
N ASN A 265 -2.93 8.56 3.41
CA ASN A 265 -1.84 9.04 2.57
C ASN A 265 -2.25 10.30 1.78
N GLU A 266 -1.50 11.38 1.94
CA GLU A 266 -1.84 12.69 1.38
C GLU A 266 -1.84 12.71 -0.15
N ASP A 267 -0.82 12.14 -0.80
CA ASP A 267 -0.76 12.01 -2.27
C ASP A 267 -2.01 11.31 -2.83
N THR A 268 -2.42 10.21 -2.20
CA THR A 268 -3.62 9.47 -2.62
C THR A 268 -4.88 10.31 -2.41
N LYS A 269 -5.02 10.98 -1.26
CA LYS A 269 -6.17 11.86 -0.97
C LYS A 269 -6.25 13.01 -1.99
N ALA A 270 -5.13 13.65 -2.31
CA ALA A 270 -5.05 14.73 -3.28
C ALA A 270 -5.46 14.28 -4.70
N VAL A 271 -5.03 13.07 -5.13
CA VAL A 271 -5.43 12.49 -6.41
C VAL A 271 -6.92 12.15 -6.44
N ILE A 272 -7.47 11.57 -5.37
CA ILE A 272 -8.92 11.30 -5.26
C ILE A 272 -9.72 12.61 -5.33
N LEU A 273 -9.30 13.64 -4.60
CA LEU A 273 -9.94 14.96 -4.62
C LEU A 273 -9.97 15.55 -6.04
N ARG A 274 -8.84 15.54 -6.76
CA ARG A 274 -8.80 16.01 -8.14
C ARG A 274 -9.70 15.18 -9.07
N ALA A 275 -9.69 13.86 -8.92
CA ALA A 275 -10.52 12.94 -9.71
C ALA A 275 -12.03 13.19 -9.50
N LEU A 276 -12.47 13.40 -8.26
CA LEU A 276 -13.85 13.72 -7.92
C LEU A 276 -14.24 15.10 -8.48
N SER A 277 -13.41 16.13 -8.28
CA SER A 277 -13.65 17.48 -8.79
C SER A 277 -13.79 17.52 -10.31
N ALA A 278 -12.99 16.73 -11.05
CA ALA A 278 -13.09 16.62 -12.51
C ALA A 278 -14.45 16.09 -12.99
N LYS A 279 -15.19 15.39 -12.13
CA LYS A 279 -16.55 14.89 -12.39
C LYS A 279 -17.65 15.74 -11.76
N GLY A 280 -17.32 16.80 -11.04
CA GLY A 280 -18.28 17.57 -10.23
C GLY A 280 -18.81 16.80 -9.03
N TRP A 281 -18.05 15.82 -8.53
CA TRP A 281 -18.43 14.98 -7.39
C TRP A 281 -17.76 15.44 -6.10
N GLN A 282 -18.41 15.13 -4.98
CA GLN A 282 -17.84 15.22 -3.65
C GLN A 282 -17.72 13.82 -3.06
N LEU A 283 -16.76 13.62 -2.15
CA LEU A 283 -16.63 12.37 -1.42
C LEU A 283 -17.89 12.15 -0.58
N SER A 284 -18.54 11.01 -0.77
CA SER A 284 -19.77 10.62 -0.07
C SER A 284 -19.60 9.28 0.63
N GLY A 285 -20.50 8.98 1.57
CA GLY A 285 -20.59 7.66 2.18
C GLY A 285 -20.97 6.59 1.17
N TRP A 286 -20.97 5.33 1.60
CA TRP A 286 -21.38 4.21 0.75
C TRP A 286 -22.75 4.45 0.07
N PRO A 287 -22.93 4.19 -1.24
CA PRO A 287 -22.03 3.48 -2.17
C PRO A 287 -20.95 4.33 -2.83
N GLY A 288 -20.86 5.62 -2.51
CA GLY A 288 -19.87 6.52 -3.09
C GLY A 288 -20.01 6.68 -4.61
N HIS A 289 -18.88 6.84 -5.29
CA HIS A 289 -18.80 7.05 -6.74
C HIS A 289 -17.98 5.95 -7.42
N THR A 290 -18.41 5.55 -8.62
CA THR A 290 -17.71 4.56 -9.43
C THR A 290 -16.93 5.23 -10.56
N PHE A 291 -15.66 4.85 -10.69
CA PHE A 291 -14.73 5.24 -11.73
C PHE A 291 -14.47 4.07 -12.67
N GLU A 292 -14.87 4.22 -13.93
CA GLU A 292 -14.77 3.18 -14.96
C GLU A 292 -13.33 3.05 -15.49
N LYS A 293 -12.86 1.83 -15.82
CA LYS A 293 -11.46 1.57 -16.27
C LYS A 293 -10.91 2.52 -17.34
N HIS A 294 -11.75 2.96 -18.27
CA HIS A 294 -11.29 3.69 -19.44
C HIS A 294 -11.03 5.17 -19.15
N TRP A 295 -11.54 5.68 -18.02
CA TRP A 295 -11.38 7.06 -17.59
C TRP A 295 -9.94 7.37 -17.18
N MET A 296 -9.52 8.62 -17.39
CA MET A 296 -8.18 9.09 -17.04
C MET A 296 -8.01 9.14 -15.52
N GLU A 297 -9.08 9.50 -14.81
CA GLU A 297 -9.13 9.57 -13.36
C GLU A 297 -8.89 8.19 -12.72
N THR A 298 -9.46 7.14 -13.29
CA THR A 298 -9.23 5.76 -12.85
C THR A 298 -7.76 5.38 -12.93
N ARG A 299 -7.07 5.79 -14.01
CA ARG A 299 -5.63 5.56 -14.17
C ARG A 299 -4.83 6.36 -13.15
N ALA A 300 -5.15 7.63 -12.95
CA ALA A 300 -4.50 8.45 -11.94
C ALA A 300 -4.63 7.80 -10.54
N ILE A 301 -5.84 7.40 -10.14
CA ILE A 301 -6.08 6.76 -8.85
C ILE A 301 -5.35 5.41 -8.75
N LEU A 302 -5.34 4.59 -9.81
CA LEU A 302 -4.62 3.31 -9.85
C LEU A 302 -3.11 3.45 -9.62
N GLY A 303 -2.51 4.57 -10.06
CA GLY A 303 -1.09 4.86 -9.85
C GLY A 303 -0.75 5.46 -8.48
N THR A 304 -1.72 5.62 -7.57
CA THR A 304 -1.47 6.15 -6.22
C THR A 304 -0.75 5.13 -5.32
N PRO A 305 0.05 5.57 -4.33
CA PRO A 305 0.76 4.67 -3.42
C PRO A 305 -0.13 3.58 -2.78
N ASN A 306 -1.40 3.89 -2.48
CA ASN A 306 -2.32 2.95 -1.85
C ASN A 306 -2.86 1.86 -2.77
N LEU A 307 -2.84 2.05 -4.10
CA LEU A 307 -3.35 1.06 -5.07
C LEU A 307 -2.24 0.25 -5.73
N GLN A 308 -1.02 0.80 -5.80
CA GLN A 308 0.11 0.14 -6.45
C GLN A 308 0.36 -1.28 -5.92
N GLY A 309 0.29 -1.50 -4.60
CA GLY A 309 0.49 -2.82 -4.00
C GLY A 309 -0.50 -3.88 -4.51
N PHE A 310 -1.75 -3.51 -4.72
CA PHE A 310 -2.77 -4.42 -5.27
C PHE A 310 -2.56 -4.69 -6.76
N ALA A 311 -2.15 -3.67 -7.54
CA ALA A 311 -1.81 -3.89 -8.94
C ALA A 311 -0.59 -4.82 -9.07
N TYR A 312 0.46 -4.61 -8.25
CA TYR A 312 1.63 -5.49 -8.22
C TYR A 312 1.29 -6.91 -7.79
N PHE A 313 0.36 -7.11 -6.84
CA PHE A 313 -0.15 -8.44 -6.49
C PHE A 313 -0.66 -9.18 -7.74
N LEU A 314 -1.51 -8.53 -8.55
CA LEU A 314 -2.04 -9.16 -9.77
C LEU A 314 -0.96 -9.36 -10.84
N ILE A 315 -0.01 -8.44 -10.95
CA ILE A 315 1.09 -8.50 -11.94
C ILE A 315 2.09 -9.61 -11.61
N GLN A 316 2.50 -9.73 -10.35
CA GLN A 316 3.62 -10.57 -9.92
C GLN A 316 3.23 -12.04 -9.70
N HIS A 317 1.93 -12.33 -9.56
CA HIS A 317 1.42 -13.67 -9.24
C HIS A 317 0.52 -14.26 -10.33
N LYS A 318 0.66 -13.77 -11.58
CA LYS A 318 -0.05 -14.25 -12.79
C LYS A 318 0.02 -15.76 -13.00
N TYR A 319 1.13 -16.40 -12.61
CA TYR A 319 1.30 -17.85 -12.74
C TYR A 319 0.20 -18.66 -12.05
N ARG A 320 -0.49 -18.06 -11.06
CA ARG A 320 -1.66 -18.65 -10.38
C ARG A 320 -2.95 -17.88 -10.65
N LEU A 321 -2.90 -16.55 -10.78
CA LEU A 321 -4.09 -15.71 -10.95
C LEU A 321 -4.58 -15.59 -12.40
N GLY A 322 -3.73 -15.91 -13.38
CA GLY A 322 -3.90 -15.49 -14.76
C GLY A 322 -3.70 -13.98 -14.93
N ASN A 323 -4.18 -13.42 -16.03
CA ASN A 323 -4.12 -11.97 -16.31
C ASN A 323 -5.30 -11.21 -15.69
N MET A 324 -5.65 -11.54 -14.44
CA MET A 324 -6.66 -10.82 -13.65
C MET A 324 -6.29 -9.34 -13.54
N PHE A 325 -7.28 -8.45 -13.58
CA PHE A 325 -7.06 -7.00 -13.57
C PHE A 325 -8.14 -6.28 -12.76
N ILE A 326 -7.83 -5.03 -12.35
CA ILE A 326 -8.78 -4.12 -11.73
C ILE A 326 -9.63 -3.47 -12.84
N ASP A 327 -10.94 -3.74 -12.83
CA ASP A 327 -11.90 -3.30 -13.86
C ASP A 327 -12.56 -1.96 -13.54
N LYS A 328 -12.85 -1.68 -12.27
CA LYS A 328 -13.38 -0.39 -11.83
C LYS A 328 -13.02 -0.10 -10.39
N LEU A 329 -13.06 1.17 -10.04
CA LEU A 329 -12.82 1.65 -8.68
C LEU A 329 -14.10 2.26 -8.13
N GLN A 330 -14.44 1.94 -6.90
CA GLN A 330 -15.57 2.54 -6.19
C GLN A 330 -15.04 3.24 -4.94
N ILE A 331 -15.25 4.55 -4.87
CA ILE A 331 -14.66 5.42 -3.85
C ILE A 331 -15.76 6.00 -2.98
N PHE A 332 -15.62 5.81 -1.67
CA PHE A 332 -16.55 6.30 -0.65
C PHE A 332 -15.74 6.74 0.57
N HIS A 333 -16.34 7.38 1.57
CA HIS A 333 -15.71 7.52 2.89
C HIS A 333 -16.29 6.49 3.87
N GLY A 334 -15.46 5.95 4.76
CA GLY A 334 -15.95 5.12 5.85
C GLY A 334 -16.81 5.93 6.84
N ASP A 335 -17.71 5.24 7.55
CA ASP A 335 -18.57 5.79 8.60
C ASP A 335 -17.77 6.00 9.91
N THR A 336 -16.72 6.82 9.80
CA THR A 336 -15.84 7.22 10.90
C THR A 336 -15.89 8.74 11.06
N LEU A 337 -15.43 9.25 12.21
CA LEU A 337 -15.35 10.70 12.44
C LEU A 337 -14.50 11.43 11.39
N HIS A 338 -13.40 10.80 10.95
CA HIS A 338 -12.48 11.41 10.00
C HIS A 338 -12.96 11.35 8.55
N LYS A 339 -13.93 10.47 8.23
CA LYS A 339 -14.44 10.25 6.87
C LYS A 339 -13.32 10.10 5.83
N ASN A 340 -12.27 9.37 6.19
CA ASN A 340 -11.17 9.11 5.26
C ASN A 340 -11.67 8.29 4.07
N PRO A 341 -11.15 8.52 2.85
CA PRO A 341 -11.55 7.75 1.67
C PRO A 341 -11.24 6.27 1.83
N CYS A 342 -12.13 5.44 1.33
CA CYS A 342 -12.00 4.01 1.11
C CYS A 342 -12.15 3.74 -0.40
N ILE A 343 -11.44 2.74 -0.91
CA ILE A 343 -11.53 2.34 -2.32
C ILE A 343 -11.80 0.85 -2.39
N VAL A 344 -12.88 0.46 -3.07
CA VAL A 344 -13.12 -0.90 -3.55
C VAL A 344 -12.59 -1.02 -4.97
N MET A 345 -11.71 -1.98 -5.20
CA MET A 345 -11.24 -2.36 -6.52
C MET A 345 -12.00 -3.61 -6.96
N HIS A 346 -12.80 -3.49 -8.01
CA HIS A 346 -13.54 -4.61 -8.59
C HIS A 346 -12.63 -5.36 -9.55
N LEU A 347 -12.46 -6.66 -9.33
CA LEU A 347 -11.55 -7.48 -10.12
C LEU A 347 -12.30 -8.22 -11.22
N SER A 348 -11.60 -8.47 -12.32
CA SER A 348 -12.12 -9.23 -13.45
C SER A 348 -11.04 -10.11 -14.06
N GLN A 349 -11.46 -11.23 -14.64
CA GLN A 349 -10.63 -12.07 -15.47
C GLN A 349 -10.75 -11.62 -16.93
N PRO A 350 -9.71 -11.83 -17.77
CA PRO A 350 -9.85 -11.65 -19.21
C PRO A 350 -10.97 -12.58 -19.71
N THR A 351 -11.90 -12.05 -20.49
CA THR A 351 -12.94 -12.87 -21.13
C THR A 351 -12.25 -13.87 -22.07
N ALA A 352 -12.43 -15.16 -21.82
CA ALA A 352 -11.95 -16.21 -22.72
C ALA A 352 -12.72 -16.12 -24.05
N GLY A 353 -12.21 -15.39 -25.05
CA GLY A 353 -12.95 -15.25 -26.32
C GLY A 353 -12.51 -14.18 -27.31
N ALA A 354 -11.36 -13.54 -27.18
CA ALA A 354 -10.76 -12.81 -28.30
C ALA A 354 -9.73 -13.70 -28.99
N GLU A 355 -10.21 -14.68 -29.78
CA GLU A 355 -9.35 -15.32 -30.79
C GLU A 355 -8.94 -14.25 -31.79
N VAL A 356 -7.68 -13.83 -31.73
CA VAL A 356 -7.08 -13.01 -32.78
C VAL A 356 -6.72 -13.96 -33.92
N GLU A 357 -7.66 -14.19 -34.85
CA GLU A 357 -7.34 -14.81 -36.13
C GLU A 357 -6.32 -13.91 -36.86
N ARG A 358 -5.06 -14.35 -36.93
CA ARG A 358 -4.07 -13.73 -37.83
C ARG A 358 -4.34 -14.25 -39.24
N ARG A 359 -5.08 -13.47 -40.03
CA ARG A 359 -5.12 -13.69 -41.48
C ARG A 359 -3.83 -13.17 -42.10
N TYR A 360 -3.05 -14.08 -42.71
CA TYR A 360 -1.96 -13.71 -43.60
C TYR A 360 -2.52 -13.46 -44.99
N GLU A 361 -2.64 -12.20 -45.37
CA GLU A 361 -2.66 -11.79 -46.78
C GLU A 361 -1.32 -11.11 -47.06
N GLY A 362 -0.68 -11.44 -48.17
CA GLY A 362 0.73 -11.16 -48.46
C GLY A 362 1.21 -9.75 -48.10
N LYS A 363 2.45 -9.69 -47.59
CA LYS A 363 3.29 -8.52 -47.24
C LYS A 363 2.72 -7.48 -46.26
N ASN A 364 1.45 -7.52 -45.84
CA ASN A 364 0.92 -6.59 -44.83
C ASN A 364 0.08 -7.30 -43.76
N VAL A 365 0.46 -7.16 -42.49
CA VAL A 365 -0.26 -7.75 -41.35
C VAL A 365 -1.35 -6.79 -40.87
N LEU A 366 -2.62 -7.09 -41.18
CA LEU A 366 -3.80 -6.46 -40.57
C LEU A 366 -4.23 -7.25 -39.32
N ARG A 367 -4.26 -6.59 -38.15
CA ARG A 367 -4.88 -7.17 -36.94
C ARG A 367 -6.38 -6.86 -36.96
N VAL A 368 -7.21 -7.89 -37.16
CA VAL A 368 -8.67 -7.75 -37.11
C VAL A 368 -9.18 -8.37 -35.80
N HIS A 369 -9.90 -7.59 -35.00
CA HIS A 369 -10.59 -8.09 -33.81
C HIS A 369 -11.98 -8.58 -34.20
N LYS A 370 -12.22 -9.90 -34.16
CA LYS A 370 -13.58 -10.45 -34.26
C LYS A 370 -14.09 -10.78 -32.86
N VAL A 371 -15.20 -10.16 -32.47
CA VAL A 371 -15.95 -10.52 -31.28
C VAL A 371 -17.07 -11.46 -31.72
N ARG A 372 -17.03 -12.73 -31.33
CA ARG A 372 -18.15 -13.65 -31.49
C ARG A 372 -18.92 -13.70 -30.16
N SER A 373 -20.14 -13.16 -30.15
CA SER A 373 -21.10 -13.43 -29.08
C SER A 373 -21.55 -14.89 -29.18
N LYS A 374 -21.33 -15.70 -28.14
CA LYS A 374 -22.08 -16.95 -27.99
C LYS A 374 -23.50 -16.57 -27.58
N LEU A 375 -24.47 -16.90 -28.43
CA LEU A 375 -25.90 -16.89 -28.09
C LEU A 375 -26.20 -17.96 -27.05
#